data_AF-A0ABD0YRF4-F1
#
_entry.id   AF-A0ABD0YRF4-F1
#
_cell.length_a   1.000
_cell.length_b   1.000
_cell.length_c   1.000
_cell.angle_alpha   90.00
_cell.angle_beta   90.00
_cell.angle_gamma   90.00
#
_symmetry.space_group_name_H-M   'P 1'
#
loop_
_entity.id
_entity.type
_entity.pdbx_description
1 polymer ?
#
loop_
_entity_poly.entity_id
_entity_poly.type
_entity_poly.pdbx_seq_one_letter_code
_entity_poly.pdbx_strand_id
1 'polypeptide(L)'
;MVLLCSWRTVKDVSLLLGELTERAPISGEGANSLLTQNQVIAIGDHLTTLLAETKHRGAFEQAYVGFCKLASRLWRFPSGNLHELPTKWLNETLLEITTNGKLCATRRLICTELEIGGGKCFKNSMDVLLQLGGSQESSKETRTHAMNILRSLFRNSRLGEMVNPYVPQGIALAVQGFSANTWGERNSATLLLSALMTRVFGVPRSRSHTLNWRNKMTGRIFFQRYPTLFGVLLKHLECATSLFHSARYPVLLILGRLYPSSLEGTDSNLQCAGSSILKTRSLAASAMVALITPNIYLNHMDTVFNKIASKVNENLTHGLLLQVSDKIPIFRYVFIYYID
;
A
#
# COMPACT_ATOMS: atom_id res chain seq x y z
N MET A 1 -4.86 33.01 24.11
CA MET A 1 -4.81 33.72 22.81
C MET A 1 -3.46 33.61 22.10
N VAL A 2 -2.32 33.68 22.82
CA VAL A 2 -0.96 33.54 22.23
C VAL A 2 -0.80 32.24 21.41
N LEU A 3 -1.16 31.07 21.96
CA LEU A 3 -1.13 29.78 21.25
C LEU A 3 -2.04 29.69 20.01
N LEU A 4 -3.11 30.51 19.94
CA LEU A 4 -4.06 30.51 18.81
C LEU A 4 -3.54 31.33 17.62
N CYS A 5 -2.64 32.28 17.84
CA CYS A 5 -2.04 33.10 16.79
C CYS A 5 -0.67 32.59 16.35
N SER A 6 0.07 31.88 17.21
CA SER A 6 1.40 31.35 16.90
C SER A 6 1.44 30.44 15.66
N TRP A 7 0.35 29.70 15.38
CA TRP A 7 0.33 28.82 14.22
C TRP A 7 0.30 29.60 12.88
N ARG A 8 -0.27 30.82 12.85
CA ARG A 8 -0.24 31.70 11.67
C ARG A 8 1.19 32.20 11.42
N THR A 9 1.88 32.60 12.48
CA THR A 9 3.30 32.96 12.41
C THR A 9 4.15 31.79 11.91
N VAL A 10 3.97 30.59 12.46
CA VAL A 10 4.68 29.39 11.99
C VAL A 10 4.40 29.13 10.50
N LYS A 11 3.15 29.26 10.07
CA LYS A 11 2.79 29.15 8.65
C LYS A 11 3.56 30.16 7.81
N ASP A 12 3.44 31.45 8.10
CA ASP A 12 3.96 32.51 7.24
C ASP A 12 5.50 32.50 7.22
N VAL A 13 6.15 32.25 8.36
CA VAL A 13 7.61 32.07 8.45
C VAL A 13 8.06 30.86 7.65
N SER A 14 7.40 29.71 7.81
CA SER A 14 7.79 28.49 7.08
C SER A 14 7.70 28.65 5.57
N LEU A 15 6.62 29.29 5.10
CA LEU A 15 6.43 29.54 3.67
C LEU A 15 7.45 30.55 3.14
N LEU A 16 7.73 31.62 3.89
CA LEU A 16 8.73 32.62 3.54
C LEU A 16 10.13 31.99 3.45
N LEU A 17 10.53 31.20 4.45
CA LEU A 17 11.82 30.53 4.47
C LEU A 17 11.96 29.52 3.30
N GLY A 18 10.88 28.80 2.99
CA GLY A 18 10.84 27.93 1.81
C GLY A 18 11.01 28.71 0.51
N GLU A 19 10.31 29.84 0.33
CA GLU A 19 10.43 30.68 -0.86
C GLU A 19 11.83 31.29 -1.00
N LEU A 20 12.37 31.77 0.13
CA LEU A 20 13.69 32.38 0.20
C LEU A 20 14.77 31.37 -0.20
N THR A 21 14.73 30.17 0.37
CA THR A 21 15.71 29.12 0.05
C THR A 21 15.57 28.56 -1.36
N GLU A 22 14.36 28.51 -1.91
CA GLU A 22 14.12 28.04 -3.28
C GLU A 22 14.66 29.01 -4.34
N ARG A 23 14.51 30.33 -4.12
CA ARG A 23 14.79 31.34 -5.16
C ARG A 23 16.05 32.17 -4.94
N ALA A 24 16.51 32.35 -3.71
CA ALA A 24 17.65 33.20 -3.43
C ALA A 24 18.96 32.55 -3.92
N PRO A 25 19.91 33.35 -4.45
CA PRO A 25 21.25 32.86 -4.76
C PRO A 25 22.01 32.53 -3.48
N ILE A 26 22.56 31.32 -3.40
CA ILE A 26 23.31 30.84 -2.23
C ILE A 26 24.82 30.97 -2.50
N SER A 27 25.60 31.27 -1.47
CA SER A 27 27.06 31.35 -1.55
C SER A 27 27.66 30.05 -2.07
N GLY A 28 28.35 30.13 -3.21
CA GLY A 28 28.90 28.98 -3.94
C GLY A 28 28.30 28.79 -5.35
N GLU A 29 27.20 29.46 -5.68
CA GLU A 29 26.58 29.37 -7.02
C GLU A 29 26.96 30.53 -7.97
N GLY A 30 27.52 31.63 -7.45
CA GLY A 30 27.90 32.79 -8.26
C GLY A 30 28.41 33.98 -7.44
N ALA A 31 28.66 35.11 -8.11
CA ALA A 31 29.31 36.29 -7.53
C ALA A 31 28.44 37.08 -6.54
N ASN A 32 27.11 37.05 -6.68
CA ASN A 32 26.17 37.78 -5.83
C ASN A 32 25.28 36.80 -5.04
N SER A 33 25.77 36.34 -3.89
CA SER A 33 24.96 35.51 -2.97
C SER A 33 24.17 36.36 -1.99
N LEU A 34 22.87 36.04 -1.83
CA LEU A 34 22.00 36.63 -0.80
C LEU A 34 22.00 35.78 0.48
N LEU A 35 22.12 34.46 0.34
CA LEU A 35 22.16 33.52 1.46
C LEU A 35 23.53 32.86 1.59
N THR A 36 24.04 32.78 2.81
CA THR A 36 25.19 31.94 3.15
C THR A 36 24.76 30.48 3.31
N GLN A 37 25.68 29.53 3.12
CA GLN A 37 25.37 28.10 3.33
C GLN A 37 24.96 27.82 4.79
N ASN A 38 25.57 28.50 5.77
CA ASN A 38 25.22 28.35 7.18
C ASN A 38 23.78 28.82 7.48
N GLN A 39 23.30 29.88 6.82
CA GLN A 39 21.90 30.30 6.94
C GLN A 39 20.95 29.26 6.34
N VAL A 40 21.31 28.64 5.21
CA VAL A 40 20.51 27.57 4.60
C VAL A 40 20.41 26.36 5.54
N ILE A 41 21.52 25.97 6.18
CA ILE A 41 21.54 24.89 7.18
C ILE A 41 20.65 25.26 8.37
N ALA A 42 20.79 26.47 8.92
CA ALA A 42 19.98 26.93 10.06
C ALA A 42 18.47 26.97 9.74
N ILE A 43 18.10 27.33 8.50
CA ILE A 43 16.71 27.26 8.02
C ILE A 43 16.23 25.81 7.97
N GLY A 44 17.07 24.90 7.46
CA GLY A 44 16.79 23.47 7.42
C GLY A 44 16.57 22.87 8.80
N ASP A 45 17.44 23.20 9.76
CA ASP A 45 17.32 22.76 11.15
C ASP A 45 16.02 23.30 11.77
N HIS A 46 15.70 24.59 11.59
CA HIS A 46 14.47 25.19 12.08
C HIS A 46 13.21 24.50 11.54
N LEU A 47 13.14 24.28 10.22
CA LEU A 47 12.01 23.60 9.58
C LEU A 47 11.89 22.14 10.04
N THR A 48 13.02 21.46 10.25
CA THR A 48 13.05 20.08 10.75
C THR A 48 12.55 20.00 12.20
N THR A 49 12.98 20.91 13.08
CA THR A 49 12.46 21.05 14.44
C THR A 49 10.94 21.29 14.44
N LEU A 50 10.45 22.19 13.58
CA LEU A 50 9.02 22.43 13.44
C LEU A 50 8.26 21.17 13.03
N LEU A 51 8.80 20.38 12.10
CA LEU A 51 8.19 19.11 11.69
C LEU A 51 8.20 18.06 12.79
N ALA A 52 9.20 18.06 13.66
CA ALA A 52 9.29 17.14 14.78
C ALA A 52 8.35 17.53 15.94
N GLU A 53 8.22 18.83 16.24
CA GLU A 53 7.57 19.26 17.48
C GLU A 53 6.13 19.75 17.28
N THR A 54 5.76 20.15 16.05
CA THR A 54 4.46 20.78 15.80
C THR A 54 3.31 19.76 15.80
N LYS A 55 2.42 19.89 16.78
CA LYS A 55 1.18 19.09 16.89
C LYS A 55 0.02 19.65 16.07
N HIS A 56 -0.02 20.96 15.86
CA HIS A 56 -1.11 21.60 15.12
C HIS A 56 -1.02 21.27 13.63
N ARG A 57 -2.01 20.52 13.12
CA ARG A 57 -2.03 20.02 11.73
C ARG A 57 -1.80 21.13 10.71
N GLY A 58 -2.49 22.26 10.84
CA GLY A 58 -2.35 23.36 9.89
C GLY A 58 -0.97 24.01 9.90
N ALA A 59 -0.27 24.04 11.04
CA ALA A 59 1.10 24.59 11.09
C ALA A 59 2.11 23.57 10.55
N PHE A 60 1.97 22.30 10.94
CA PHE A 60 2.78 21.21 10.43
C PHE A 60 2.71 21.11 8.89
N GLU A 61 1.51 21.22 8.32
CA GLU A 61 1.32 21.16 6.87
C GLU A 61 2.04 22.30 6.12
N GLN A 62 2.22 23.47 6.74
CA GLN A 62 2.87 24.64 6.12
C GLN A 62 4.38 24.64 6.34
N ALA A 63 4.85 24.26 7.53
CA ALA A 63 6.25 23.92 7.80
C ALA A 63 6.76 22.91 6.77
N TYR A 64 5.94 21.90 6.49
CA TYR A 64 6.22 20.91 5.48
C TYR A 64 6.36 21.48 4.07
N VAL A 65 5.47 22.39 3.64
CA VAL A 65 5.57 23.02 2.31
C VAL A 65 6.89 23.79 2.19
N GLY A 66 7.26 24.55 3.22
CA GLY A 66 8.54 25.27 3.25
C GLY A 66 9.74 24.33 3.17
N PHE A 67 9.71 23.24 3.94
CA PHE A 67 10.76 22.22 3.92
C PHE A 67 10.90 21.54 2.55
N CYS A 68 9.80 21.26 1.85
CA CYS A 68 9.87 20.69 0.51
C CYS A 68 10.57 21.60 -0.48
N LYS A 69 10.28 22.89 -0.46
CA LYS A 69 10.93 23.88 -1.32
C LYS A 69 12.43 23.90 -1.10
N LEU A 70 12.85 23.93 0.17
CA LEU A 70 14.26 23.83 0.55
C LEU A 70 14.89 22.53 0.05
N ALA A 71 14.32 21.37 0.40
CA ALA A 71 14.86 20.06 0.01
C ALA A 71 14.99 19.96 -1.51
N SER A 72 13.98 20.39 -2.26
CA SER A 72 13.99 20.41 -3.72
C SER A 72 15.07 21.33 -4.30
N ARG A 73 15.42 22.42 -3.62
CA ARG A 73 16.58 23.25 -4.02
C ARG A 73 17.89 22.53 -3.75
N LEU A 74 18.05 21.95 -2.57
CA LEU A 74 19.29 21.29 -2.12
C LEU A 74 19.68 20.09 -2.99
N TRP A 75 18.70 19.29 -3.41
CA TRP A 75 18.92 18.20 -4.37
C TRP A 75 19.51 18.67 -5.71
N ARG A 76 19.24 19.92 -6.11
CA ARG A 76 19.77 20.56 -7.34
C ARG A 76 21.04 21.36 -7.09
N PHE A 77 21.45 21.51 -5.83
CA PHE A 77 22.62 22.30 -5.48
C PHE A 77 23.88 21.61 -6.00
N PRO A 78 24.89 22.36 -6.50
CA PRO A 78 26.18 21.80 -6.86
C PRO A 78 26.78 20.95 -5.73
N SER A 79 27.57 19.94 -6.08
CA SER A 79 28.18 19.00 -5.12
C SER A 79 28.76 19.68 -3.87
N GLY A 80 28.58 19.07 -2.71
CA GLY A 80 29.07 19.58 -1.41
C GLY A 80 28.09 19.34 -0.27
N ASN A 81 28.35 19.95 0.88
CA ASN A 81 27.59 19.73 2.12
C ASN A 81 26.07 19.95 1.95
N LEU A 82 25.67 21.01 1.24
CA LEU A 82 24.26 21.31 0.99
C LEU A 82 23.56 20.26 0.11
N HIS A 83 24.26 19.65 -0.85
CA HIS A 83 23.72 18.58 -1.69
C HIS A 83 23.48 17.29 -0.89
N GLU A 84 24.32 17.00 0.09
CA GLU A 84 24.24 15.79 0.92
C GLU A 84 23.20 15.91 2.05
N LEU A 85 22.84 17.14 2.43
CA LEU A 85 21.98 17.42 3.57
C LEU A 85 20.59 16.75 3.50
N PRO A 86 19.87 16.74 2.37
CA PRO A 86 18.62 15.99 2.24
C PRO A 86 18.78 14.49 2.47
N THR A 87 19.90 13.90 2.02
CA THR A 87 20.21 12.48 2.24
C THR A 87 20.44 12.21 3.72
N LYS A 88 21.19 13.09 4.40
CA LYS A 88 21.44 13.02 5.84
C LYS A 88 20.12 13.06 6.64
N TRP A 89 19.26 14.06 6.39
CA TRP A 89 17.96 14.17 7.05
C TRP A 89 17.07 12.95 6.82
N LEU A 90 17.10 12.38 5.62
CA LEU A 90 16.34 11.16 5.34
C LEU A 90 16.81 9.98 6.21
N ASN A 91 18.12 9.76 6.27
CA ASN A 91 18.71 8.68 7.05
C ASN A 91 18.46 8.86 8.55
N GLU A 92 18.60 10.09 9.05
CA GLU A 92 18.27 10.43 10.44
C GLU A 92 16.80 10.12 10.75
N THR A 93 15.89 10.51 9.85
CA THR A 93 14.46 10.24 10.04
C THR A 93 14.15 8.73 9.99
N LEU A 94 14.81 7.96 9.12
CA LEU A 94 14.67 6.50 9.09
C LEU A 94 15.21 5.84 10.37
N LEU A 95 16.30 6.36 10.91
CA LEU A 95 16.87 5.91 12.18
C LEU A 95 15.92 6.21 13.36
N GLU A 96 15.32 7.40 13.40
CA GLU A 96 14.34 7.77 14.44
C GLU A 96 13.10 6.87 14.47
N ILE A 97 12.63 6.40 13.31
CA ILE A 97 11.55 5.41 13.25
C ILE A 97 11.94 4.11 13.97
N THR A 98 13.22 3.77 13.91
CA THR A 98 13.77 2.55 14.53
C THR A 98 13.90 2.71 16.04
N THR A 99 14.32 3.88 16.52
CA THR A 99 14.69 4.09 17.93
C THR A 99 13.56 4.62 18.81
N ASN A 100 12.77 5.57 18.33
CA ASN A 100 11.88 6.36 19.21
C ASN A 100 10.39 6.22 18.90
N GLY A 101 10.02 5.54 17.81
CA GLY A 101 8.63 5.34 17.40
C GLY A 101 7.85 6.66 17.20
N LYS A 102 8.54 7.80 17.13
CA LYS A 102 7.95 9.13 16.99
C LYS A 102 8.23 9.68 15.59
N LEU A 103 7.15 10.22 15.02
CA LEU A 103 7.03 11.32 14.03
C LEU A 103 6.95 11.03 12.52
N CYS A 104 5.69 11.07 12.06
CA CYS A 104 5.01 11.90 11.04
C CYS A 104 5.75 12.52 9.81
N ALA A 105 7.05 12.83 9.83
CA ALA A 105 7.68 13.65 8.78
C ALA A 105 8.32 12.85 7.62
N THR A 106 8.71 11.59 7.85
CA THR A 106 9.46 10.73 6.92
C THR A 106 8.81 10.54 5.56
N ARG A 107 7.46 10.49 5.54
CA ARG A 107 6.64 10.23 4.35
C ARG A 107 6.99 11.14 3.18
N ARG A 108 7.37 12.37 3.48
CA ARG A 108 7.25 13.45 2.53
C ARG A 108 8.60 14.02 2.04
N LEU A 109 9.67 13.79 2.80
CA LEU A 109 11.06 14.04 2.39
C LEU A 109 11.50 13.06 1.29
N ILE A 110 11.03 11.80 1.34
CA ILE A 110 11.25 10.79 0.28
C ILE A 110 10.65 11.25 -1.06
N CYS A 111 9.56 12.02 -1.05
CA CYS A 111 8.91 12.44 -2.29
C CYS A 111 9.66 13.57 -3.02
N THR A 112 10.49 14.36 -2.35
CA THR A 112 11.18 15.51 -2.96
C THR A 112 12.40 15.11 -3.79
N GLU A 113 13.12 14.04 -3.42
CA GLU A 113 14.21 13.47 -4.22
C GLU A 113 13.72 13.06 -5.62
N LEU A 114 12.52 12.48 -5.65
CA LEU A 114 11.92 11.90 -6.86
C LEU A 114 11.46 12.97 -7.85
N GLU A 115 11.15 14.18 -7.38
CA GLU A 115 10.83 15.31 -8.26
C GLU A 115 12.05 15.83 -9.04
N ILE A 116 13.25 15.35 -8.71
CA ILE A 116 14.53 15.84 -9.25
C ILE A 116 15.30 14.75 -10.00
N GLY A 117 14.72 13.55 -10.11
CA GLY A 117 15.29 12.44 -10.86
C GLY A 117 16.29 11.58 -10.07
N GLY A 118 16.41 11.79 -8.76
CA GLY A 118 17.15 10.89 -7.87
C GLY A 118 16.29 9.69 -7.44
N GLY A 119 16.91 8.52 -7.31
CA GLY A 119 16.21 7.28 -6.90
C GLY A 119 16.95 6.43 -5.87
N LYS A 120 18.16 6.84 -5.46
CA LYS A 120 18.99 6.05 -4.54
C LYS A 120 18.44 6.09 -3.13
N CYS A 121 18.07 7.27 -2.63
CA CYS A 121 17.57 7.41 -1.27
C CYS A 121 16.15 6.86 -1.16
N PHE A 122 15.34 6.99 -2.21
CA PHE A 122 14.06 6.29 -2.36
C PHE A 122 14.20 4.77 -2.26
N LYS A 123 15.11 4.16 -3.03
CA LYS A 123 15.36 2.71 -2.97
C LYS A 123 15.76 2.28 -1.57
N ASN A 124 16.75 2.94 -0.98
CA ASN A 124 17.19 2.66 0.39
C ASN A 124 16.04 2.78 1.40
N SER A 125 15.21 3.82 1.26
CA SER A 125 14.05 4.03 2.12
C SER A 125 13.02 2.92 1.97
N MET A 126 12.71 2.48 0.75
CA MET A 126 11.78 1.37 0.50
C MET A 126 12.29 0.08 1.14
N ASP A 127 13.56 -0.25 0.96
CA ASP A 127 14.18 -1.45 1.53
C ASP A 127 14.14 -1.42 3.07
N VAL A 128 14.58 -0.32 3.69
CA VAL A 128 14.55 -0.14 5.15
C VAL A 128 13.12 -0.21 5.69
N LEU A 129 12.15 0.47 5.07
CA LEU A 129 10.76 0.47 5.52
C LEU A 129 10.11 -0.92 5.40
N LEU A 130 10.41 -1.66 4.33
CA LEU A 130 9.92 -3.04 4.17
C LEU A 130 10.53 -3.96 5.23
N GLN A 131 11.82 -3.83 5.51
CA GLN A 131 12.50 -4.58 6.56
C GLN A 131 11.92 -4.26 7.95
N LEU A 132 11.81 -2.98 8.30
CA LEU A 132 11.24 -2.52 9.57
C LEU A 132 9.78 -2.96 9.75
N GLY A 133 8.99 -2.96 8.67
CA GLY A 133 7.60 -3.43 8.71
C GLY A 133 7.47 -4.93 8.95
N GLY A 134 8.39 -5.74 8.40
CA GLY A 134 8.33 -7.20 8.46
C GLY A 134 9.08 -7.83 9.63
N SER A 135 10.02 -7.11 10.24
CA SER A 135 10.88 -7.65 11.30
C SER A 135 10.14 -7.84 12.63
N GLN A 136 10.28 -9.03 13.22
CA GLN A 136 9.77 -9.31 14.56
C GLN A 136 10.63 -8.63 15.65
N GLU A 137 11.88 -8.28 15.34
CA GLU A 137 12.78 -7.59 16.27
C GLU A 137 12.41 -6.11 16.45
N SER A 138 11.73 -5.52 15.47
CA SER A 138 11.24 -4.13 15.56
C SER A 138 10.12 -4.00 16.60
N SER A 139 9.95 -2.81 17.16
CA SER A 139 8.80 -2.52 18.02
C SER A 139 7.48 -2.57 17.23
N LYS A 140 6.35 -2.75 17.93
CA LYS A 140 5.01 -2.78 17.32
C LYS A 140 4.67 -1.42 16.70
N GLU A 141 5.11 -0.35 17.36
CA GLU A 141 4.99 1.04 16.93
C GLU A 141 5.79 1.26 15.65
N THR A 142 7.05 0.83 15.61
CA THR A 142 7.93 0.91 14.44
C THR A 142 7.31 0.21 13.22
N ARG A 143 6.82 -1.03 13.38
CA ARG A 143 6.12 -1.76 12.30
C ARG A 143 4.89 -1.01 11.79
N THR A 144 4.09 -0.47 12.72
CA THR A 144 2.89 0.32 12.42
C THR A 144 3.25 1.59 11.63
N HIS A 145 4.29 2.29 12.03
CA HIS A 145 4.76 3.50 11.35
C HIS A 145 5.32 3.18 9.95
N ALA A 146 6.16 2.15 9.83
CA ALA A 146 6.71 1.71 8.56
C ALA A 146 5.59 1.36 7.55
N MET A 147 4.58 0.59 7.96
CA MET A 147 3.42 0.27 7.11
C MET A 147 2.63 1.51 6.68
N ASN A 148 2.48 2.52 7.54
CA ASN A 148 1.76 3.75 7.22
C ASN A 148 2.54 4.67 6.26
N ILE A 149 3.87 4.68 6.35
CA ILE A 149 4.74 5.36 5.40
C ILE A 149 4.69 4.65 4.06
N LEU A 150 4.85 3.32 4.03
CA LEU A 150 4.71 2.51 2.82
C LEU A 150 3.36 2.72 2.13
N ARG A 151 2.26 2.69 2.90
CA ARG A 151 0.90 2.99 2.40
C ARG A 151 0.86 4.33 1.68
N SER A 152 1.50 5.33 2.26
CA SER A 152 1.53 6.66 1.72
C SER A 152 2.31 6.76 0.42
N LEU A 153 3.45 6.05 0.32
CA LEU A 153 4.26 5.95 -0.89
C LEU A 153 3.49 5.21 -2.00
N PHE A 154 2.91 4.04 -1.70
CA PHE A 154 2.09 3.28 -2.65
C PHE A 154 0.79 3.99 -3.07
N ARG A 155 0.32 4.98 -2.32
CA ARG A 155 -0.84 5.80 -2.71
C ARG A 155 -0.47 7.01 -3.56
N ASN A 156 0.79 7.42 -3.57
CA ASN A 156 1.22 8.60 -4.32
C ASN A 156 1.25 8.32 -5.84
N SER A 157 0.35 8.94 -6.60
CA SER A 157 0.21 8.72 -8.05
C SER A 157 1.46 9.08 -8.85
N ARG A 158 2.27 10.04 -8.36
CA ARG A 158 3.52 10.45 -9.02
C ARG A 158 4.60 9.37 -8.96
N LEU A 159 4.53 8.47 -7.98
CA LEU A 159 5.52 7.41 -7.77
C LEU A 159 5.14 6.10 -8.49
N GLY A 160 4.28 6.19 -9.50
CA GLY A 160 3.73 5.10 -10.32
C GLY A 160 4.69 3.95 -10.55
N GLU A 161 5.68 4.21 -11.39
CA GLU A 161 6.66 3.24 -11.87
C GLU A 161 7.70 2.89 -10.81
N MET A 162 8.09 3.87 -10.00
CA MET A 162 9.15 3.72 -8.99
C MET A 162 8.79 2.74 -7.88
N VAL A 163 7.53 2.70 -7.44
CA VAL A 163 7.10 1.77 -6.39
C VAL A 163 6.78 0.37 -6.93
N ASN A 164 6.61 0.21 -8.25
CA ASN A 164 6.14 -1.05 -8.84
C ASN A 164 7.02 -2.27 -8.47
N PRO A 165 8.37 -2.18 -8.47
CA PRO A 165 9.23 -3.29 -8.06
C PRO A 165 8.98 -3.78 -6.63
N TYR A 166 8.51 -2.89 -5.74
CA TYR A 166 8.27 -3.17 -4.33
C TYR A 166 6.84 -3.62 -4.02
N VAL A 167 5.92 -3.60 -5.01
CA VAL A 167 4.53 -4.01 -4.83
C VAL A 167 4.40 -5.45 -4.29
N PRO A 168 5.15 -6.45 -4.79
CA PRO A 168 5.09 -7.81 -4.24
C PRO A 168 5.44 -7.87 -2.75
N GLN A 169 6.53 -7.22 -2.34
CA GLN A 169 6.97 -7.18 -0.96
C GLN A 169 5.96 -6.43 -0.08
N GLY A 170 5.40 -5.33 -0.58
CA GLY A 170 4.34 -4.58 0.10
C GLY A 170 3.07 -5.41 0.31
N ILE A 171 2.65 -6.19 -0.69
CA ILE A 171 1.50 -7.09 -0.57
C ILE A 171 1.78 -8.21 0.43
N ALA A 172 2.95 -8.85 0.35
CA ALA A 172 3.34 -9.90 1.28
C ALA A 172 3.35 -9.39 2.74
N LEU A 173 3.98 -8.23 2.96
CA LEU A 173 4.01 -7.55 4.25
C LEU A 173 2.60 -7.25 4.78
N ALA A 174 1.72 -6.71 3.92
CA ALA A 174 0.36 -6.42 4.30
C ALA A 174 -0.40 -7.70 4.69
N VAL A 175 -0.34 -8.75 3.87
CA VAL A 175 -1.00 -10.05 4.14
C VAL A 175 -0.52 -10.65 5.47
N GLN A 176 0.79 -10.64 5.72
CA GLN A 176 1.36 -11.09 6.98
C GLN A 176 0.85 -10.27 8.18
N GLY A 177 0.79 -8.95 8.03
CA GLY A 177 0.33 -8.02 9.07
C GLY A 177 -1.12 -8.21 9.52
N PHE A 178 -1.98 -8.85 8.72
CA PHE A 178 -3.35 -9.23 9.17
C PHE A 178 -3.33 -10.22 10.33
N SER A 179 -2.25 -10.97 10.50
CA SER A 179 -2.07 -11.93 11.59
C SER A 179 -1.28 -11.35 12.76
N ALA A 180 -1.01 -10.04 12.78
CA ALA A 180 -0.30 -9.41 13.87
C ALA A 180 -1.07 -9.48 15.19
N ASN A 181 -0.35 -9.48 16.30
CA ASN A 181 -0.91 -9.64 17.64
C ASN A 181 -1.68 -8.40 18.11
N THR A 182 -1.32 -7.20 17.64
CA THR A 182 -2.02 -5.97 18.02
C THR A 182 -3.02 -5.49 16.98
N TRP A 183 -4.05 -4.77 17.44
CA TRP A 183 -5.02 -4.13 16.56
C TRP A 183 -4.38 -3.05 15.67
N GLY A 184 -3.42 -2.28 16.20
CA GLY A 184 -2.77 -1.19 15.46
C GLY A 184 -1.99 -1.68 14.23
N GLU A 185 -1.30 -2.81 14.36
CA GLU A 185 -0.59 -3.47 13.26
C GLU A 185 -1.58 -4.02 12.22
N ARG A 186 -2.64 -4.72 12.66
CA ARG A 186 -3.67 -5.26 11.75
C ARG A 186 -4.39 -4.15 10.97
N ASN A 187 -4.69 -3.03 11.63
CA ASN A 187 -5.28 -1.86 10.99
C ASN A 187 -4.32 -1.25 9.95
N SER A 188 -3.05 -1.04 10.32
CA SER A 188 -2.03 -0.53 9.40
C SER A 188 -1.83 -1.44 8.18
N ALA A 189 -1.83 -2.76 8.38
CA ALA A 189 -1.77 -3.76 7.32
C ALA A 189 -2.98 -3.70 6.39
N THR A 190 -4.19 -3.55 6.95
CA THR A 190 -5.44 -3.37 6.18
C THR A 190 -5.38 -2.11 5.31
N LEU A 191 -4.92 -1.02 5.89
CA LEU A 191 -4.76 0.25 5.22
C LEU A 191 -3.69 0.16 4.12
N LEU A 192 -2.55 -0.48 4.37
CA LEU A 192 -1.51 -0.72 3.37
C LEU A 192 -2.05 -1.55 2.19
N LEU A 193 -2.73 -2.67 2.48
CA LEU A 193 -3.33 -3.52 1.45
C LEU A 193 -4.33 -2.75 0.60
N SER A 194 -5.19 -1.92 1.21
CA SER A 194 -6.15 -1.11 0.46
C SER A 194 -5.48 -0.16 -0.56
N ALA A 195 -4.35 0.45 -0.18
CA ALA A 195 -3.58 1.30 -1.10
C ALA A 195 -2.95 0.48 -2.23
N LEU A 196 -2.39 -0.69 -1.93
CA LEU A 196 -1.81 -1.61 -2.92
C LEU A 196 -2.87 -2.17 -3.88
N MET A 197 -4.05 -2.55 -3.38
CA MET A 197 -5.17 -3.01 -4.20
C MET A 197 -5.61 -1.92 -5.18
N THR A 198 -5.67 -0.67 -4.73
CA THR A 198 -5.99 0.47 -5.59
C THR A 198 -4.88 0.73 -6.62
N ARG A 199 -3.61 0.52 -6.24
CA ARG A 199 -2.47 0.65 -7.15
C ARG A 199 -2.47 -0.41 -8.24
N VAL A 200 -2.73 -1.67 -7.90
CA VAL A 200 -2.67 -2.80 -8.83
C VAL A 200 -3.93 -2.89 -9.69
N PHE A 201 -5.10 -2.71 -9.08
CA PHE A 201 -6.39 -2.92 -9.74
C PHE A 201 -7.16 -1.62 -10.02
N GLY A 202 -6.60 -0.46 -9.72
CA GLY A 202 -7.28 0.82 -9.89
C GLY A 202 -8.34 1.12 -8.83
N VAL A 203 -8.85 2.35 -8.85
CA VAL A 203 -9.88 2.84 -7.93
C VAL A 203 -11.25 2.24 -8.28
N PRO A 204 -11.97 1.61 -7.33
CA PRO A 204 -13.35 1.19 -7.55
C PRO A 204 -14.27 2.42 -7.66
N ARG A 205 -15.03 2.53 -8.75
CA ARG A 205 -15.92 3.69 -9.00
C ARG A 205 -17.31 3.57 -8.36
N SER A 206 -17.65 2.41 -7.80
CA SER A 206 -18.96 2.15 -7.19
C SER A 206 -18.82 1.47 -5.83
N ARG A 207 -19.73 1.79 -4.91
CA ARG A 207 -19.91 1.08 -3.62
C ARG A 207 -20.71 -0.23 -3.77
N SER A 208 -21.13 -0.58 -4.98
CA SER A 208 -21.83 -1.84 -5.25
C SER A 208 -20.99 -3.05 -4.85
N HIS A 209 -21.67 -4.11 -4.41
CA HIS A 209 -21.06 -5.42 -4.11
C HIS A 209 -20.35 -6.02 -5.34
N THR A 210 -20.77 -5.64 -6.55
CA THR A 210 -20.19 -6.12 -7.82
C THR A 210 -19.02 -5.23 -8.28
N LEU A 211 -17.83 -5.82 -8.34
CA LEU A 211 -16.61 -5.18 -8.84
C LEU A 211 -16.64 -5.00 -10.36
N ASN A 212 -16.28 -3.81 -10.83
CA ASN A 212 -16.16 -3.52 -12.26
C ASN A 212 -15.04 -4.36 -12.89
N TRP A 213 -15.24 -4.84 -14.12
CA TRP A 213 -14.24 -5.62 -14.87
C TRP A 213 -12.91 -4.88 -15.02
N ARG A 214 -12.94 -3.54 -15.12
CA ARG A 214 -11.73 -2.70 -15.18
C ARG A 214 -10.90 -2.71 -13.90
N ASN A 215 -11.47 -3.20 -12.80
CA ASN A 215 -10.78 -3.39 -11.53
C ASN A 215 -10.40 -4.85 -11.27
N LYS A 216 -10.36 -5.66 -12.33
CA LYS A 216 -9.93 -7.06 -12.32
C LYS A 216 -8.88 -7.28 -13.41
N MET A 217 -8.09 -8.34 -13.29
CA MET A 217 -7.16 -8.79 -14.34
C MET A 217 -7.03 -10.31 -14.31
N THR A 218 -6.44 -10.92 -15.35
CA THR A 218 -6.20 -12.36 -15.32
C THR A 218 -5.16 -12.73 -14.27
N GLY A 219 -5.29 -13.93 -13.68
CA GLY A 219 -4.26 -14.49 -12.81
C GLY A 219 -2.89 -14.52 -13.49
N ARG A 220 -2.85 -14.92 -14.78
CA ARG A 220 -1.63 -14.91 -15.60
C ARG A 220 -0.95 -13.55 -15.67
N ILE A 221 -1.69 -12.46 -15.97
CA ILE A 221 -1.11 -11.11 -16.00
C ILE A 221 -0.58 -10.72 -14.62
N PHE A 222 -1.36 -10.99 -13.57
CA PHE A 222 -0.98 -10.67 -12.20
C PHE A 222 0.31 -11.38 -11.76
N PHE A 223 0.40 -12.70 -11.96
CA PHE A 223 1.56 -13.50 -11.57
C PHE A 223 2.75 -13.34 -12.52
N GLN A 224 2.54 -13.03 -13.79
CA GLN A 224 3.63 -12.63 -14.69
C GLN A 224 4.26 -11.30 -14.23
N ARG A 225 3.42 -10.36 -13.76
CA ARG A 225 3.90 -9.08 -13.23
C ARG A 225 4.52 -9.20 -11.83
N TYR A 226 4.00 -10.10 -11.01
CA TYR A 226 4.38 -10.28 -9.61
C TYR A 226 4.61 -11.76 -9.26
N PRO A 227 5.65 -12.41 -9.82
CA PRO A 227 5.83 -13.86 -9.76
C PRO A 227 6.02 -14.39 -8.33
N THR A 228 6.70 -13.63 -7.48
CA THR A 228 6.96 -14.01 -6.08
C THR A 228 5.68 -14.11 -5.23
N LEU A 229 4.58 -13.47 -5.65
CA LEU A 229 3.32 -13.51 -4.91
C LEU A 229 2.63 -14.86 -4.98
N PHE A 230 2.88 -15.68 -6.01
CA PHE A 230 2.21 -16.98 -6.12
C PHE A 230 2.47 -17.85 -4.88
N GLY A 231 3.75 -18.08 -4.55
CA GLY A 231 4.14 -18.87 -3.38
C GLY A 231 3.70 -18.25 -2.05
N VAL A 232 3.74 -16.92 -1.94
CA VAL A 232 3.29 -16.21 -0.73
C VAL A 232 1.79 -16.42 -0.49
N LEU A 233 0.97 -16.20 -1.52
CA LEU A 233 -0.49 -16.35 -1.41
C LEU A 233 -0.86 -17.82 -1.17
N LEU A 234 -0.20 -18.76 -1.88
CA LEU A 234 -0.42 -20.19 -1.72
C LEU A 234 -0.10 -20.65 -0.30
N LYS A 235 1.05 -20.26 0.26
CA LYS A 235 1.44 -20.57 1.64
C LYS A 235 0.36 -20.16 2.65
N HIS A 236 -0.23 -18.97 2.49
CA HIS A 236 -1.28 -18.49 3.39
C HIS A 236 -2.63 -19.20 3.19
N LEU A 237 -2.86 -19.84 2.04
CA LEU A 237 -4.01 -20.71 1.81
C LEU A 237 -3.78 -22.11 2.42
N GLU A 238 -2.59 -22.67 2.28
CA GLU A 238 -2.22 -24.03 2.70
C GLU A 238 -1.94 -24.16 4.21
N CYS A 239 -1.24 -23.21 4.83
CA CYS A 239 -0.96 -23.22 6.28
C CYS A 239 -2.22 -23.12 7.16
N ALA A 240 -3.38 -22.93 6.56
CA ALA A 240 -4.61 -22.66 7.25
C ALA A 240 -5.45 -23.94 7.37
N THR A 241 -5.07 -24.86 8.25
CA THR A 241 -5.91 -25.99 8.69
C THR A 241 -6.87 -25.60 9.83
N SER A 242 -6.69 -24.43 10.45
CA SER A 242 -7.58 -23.89 11.48
C SER A 242 -8.60 -22.90 10.91
N LEU A 243 -9.84 -22.90 11.40
CA LEU A 243 -10.98 -22.14 10.86
C LEU A 243 -10.83 -20.60 10.91
N PHE A 244 -9.77 -20.05 11.53
CA PHE A 244 -9.67 -18.63 11.90
C PHE A 244 -8.33 -17.94 11.55
N HIS A 245 -7.72 -18.24 10.39
CA HIS A 245 -6.51 -17.50 10.00
C HIS A 245 -6.84 -16.14 9.37
N SER A 246 -6.59 -15.04 10.11
CA SER A 246 -6.82 -13.65 9.68
C SER A 246 -6.19 -13.29 8.32
N ALA A 247 -5.09 -13.93 7.94
CA ALA A 247 -4.43 -13.74 6.65
C ALA A 247 -5.19 -14.34 5.45
N ARG A 248 -6.23 -15.17 5.63
CA ARG A 248 -7.04 -15.64 4.50
C ARG A 248 -7.85 -14.53 3.84
N TYR A 249 -8.40 -13.62 4.65
CA TYR A 249 -9.21 -12.52 4.16
C TYR A 249 -8.48 -11.64 3.12
N PRO A 250 -7.25 -11.15 3.37
CA PRO A 250 -6.53 -10.35 2.39
C PRO A 250 -6.13 -11.15 1.14
N VAL A 251 -5.81 -12.44 1.27
CA VAL A 251 -5.54 -13.30 0.11
C VAL A 251 -6.78 -13.44 -0.76
N LEU A 252 -7.94 -13.72 -0.16
CA LEU A 252 -9.21 -13.81 -0.89
C LEU A 252 -9.64 -12.49 -1.51
N LEU A 253 -9.32 -11.34 -0.90
CA LEU A 253 -9.55 -10.03 -1.51
C LEU A 253 -8.75 -9.85 -2.80
N ILE A 254 -7.49 -10.33 -2.83
CA ILE A 254 -6.64 -10.29 -4.02
C ILE A 254 -7.20 -11.25 -5.07
N LEU A 255 -7.46 -12.51 -4.69
CA LEU A 255 -7.96 -13.54 -5.61
C LEU A 255 -9.34 -13.18 -6.19
N GLY A 256 -10.22 -12.51 -5.43
CA GLY A 256 -11.50 -12.02 -5.93
C GLY A 256 -11.39 -10.92 -7.01
N ARG A 257 -10.19 -10.36 -7.24
CA ARG A 257 -9.88 -9.46 -8.36
C ARG A 257 -9.23 -10.17 -9.54
N LEU A 258 -8.86 -11.43 -9.39
CA LEU A 258 -8.29 -12.25 -10.46
C LEU A 258 -9.40 -12.99 -11.18
N TYR A 259 -9.26 -13.22 -12.49
CA TYR A 259 -10.10 -14.14 -13.25
C TYR A 259 -9.24 -15.11 -14.08
N PRO A 260 -9.76 -16.27 -14.54
CA PRO A 260 -8.93 -17.26 -15.21
C PRO A 260 -8.63 -16.77 -16.63
N SER A 261 -7.47 -17.11 -17.17
CA SER A 261 -7.25 -16.98 -18.61
C SER A 261 -7.97 -18.11 -19.33
N SER A 262 -8.51 -17.87 -20.53
CA SER A 262 -9.26 -18.84 -21.34
C SER A 262 -8.49 -20.14 -21.67
N LEU A 263 -7.19 -20.18 -21.37
CA LEU A 263 -6.23 -21.22 -21.76
C LEU A 263 -5.68 -22.06 -20.59
N GLU A 264 -6.06 -21.79 -19.34
CA GLU A 264 -5.54 -22.52 -18.17
C GLU A 264 -6.58 -23.49 -17.61
N GLY A 265 -6.23 -24.79 -17.53
CA GLY A 265 -6.97 -25.77 -16.73
C GLY A 265 -6.74 -25.50 -15.24
N THR A 266 -7.80 -25.54 -14.42
CA THR A 266 -7.72 -25.21 -12.99
C THR A 266 -8.00 -26.40 -12.10
N ASP A 267 -7.01 -26.78 -11.28
CA ASP A 267 -7.22 -27.62 -10.09
C ASP A 267 -7.82 -26.73 -8.97
N SER A 268 -9.14 -26.83 -8.83
CA SER A 268 -9.97 -25.83 -8.15
C SER A 268 -10.41 -26.26 -6.74
N ASN A 269 -9.49 -26.38 -5.79
CA ASN A 269 -9.83 -26.73 -4.40
C ASN A 269 -9.59 -25.54 -3.43
N LEU A 270 -10.35 -24.43 -3.54
CA LEU A 270 -10.39 -23.46 -2.44
C LEU A 270 -11.16 -24.05 -1.24
N GLN A 271 -10.43 -24.43 -0.20
CA GLN A 271 -10.97 -24.92 1.08
C GLN A 271 -11.69 -23.82 1.92
N CYS A 272 -11.78 -22.58 1.42
CA CYS A 272 -12.34 -21.45 2.15
C CYS A 272 -13.89 -21.40 2.16
N ALA A 273 -14.56 -22.25 1.38
CA ALA A 273 -16.03 -22.30 1.30
C ALA A 273 -16.69 -22.69 2.63
N GLY A 274 -15.98 -23.42 3.51
CA GLY A 274 -16.48 -23.85 4.82
C GLY A 274 -16.19 -22.88 5.98
N SER A 275 -15.63 -21.69 5.71
CA SER A 275 -15.28 -20.72 6.77
C SER A 275 -16.49 -20.32 7.62
N SER A 276 -16.31 -20.17 8.93
CA SER A 276 -17.34 -19.64 9.84
C SER A 276 -17.72 -18.17 9.55
N ILE A 277 -16.78 -17.40 8.98
CA ILE A 277 -16.98 -15.99 8.61
C ILE A 277 -17.72 -15.90 7.26
N LEU A 278 -18.93 -15.32 7.26
CA LEU A 278 -19.76 -15.12 6.06
C LEU A 278 -19.01 -14.38 4.94
N LYS A 279 -18.31 -13.28 5.27
CA LYS A 279 -17.60 -12.49 4.25
C LYS A 279 -16.49 -13.28 3.56
N THR A 280 -15.80 -14.14 4.30
CA THR A 280 -14.80 -15.07 3.76
C THR A 280 -15.46 -16.07 2.81
N ARG A 281 -16.64 -16.61 3.15
CA ARG A 281 -17.41 -17.47 2.25
C ARG A 281 -17.84 -16.77 0.97
N SER A 282 -18.36 -15.54 1.05
CA SER A 282 -18.73 -14.74 -0.12
C SER A 282 -17.52 -14.43 -1.01
N LEU A 283 -16.39 -14.06 -0.43
CA LEU A 283 -15.17 -13.81 -1.21
C LEU A 283 -14.61 -15.08 -1.83
N ALA A 284 -14.61 -16.21 -1.10
CA ALA A 284 -14.20 -17.50 -1.62
C ALA A 284 -15.10 -17.93 -2.78
N ALA A 285 -16.41 -17.73 -2.67
CA ALA A 285 -17.35 -17.99 -3.75
C ALA A 285 -17.04 -17.12 -4.98
N SER A 286 -16.94 -15.79 -4.81
CA SER A 286 -16.60 -14.89 -5.91
C SER A 286 -15.23 -15.18 -6.54
N ALA A 287 -14.24 -15.59 -5.74
CA ALA A 287 -12.92 -16.02 -6.23
C ALA A 287 -13.03 -17.33 -7.03
N MET A 288 -13.79 -18.31 -6.54
CA MET A 288 -14.04 -19.56 -7.27
C MET A 288 -14.76 -19.34 -8.61
N VAL A 289 -15.76 -18.44 -8.65
CA VAL A 289 -16.40 -18.05 -9.91
C VAL A 289 -15.36 -17.52 -10.90
N ALA A 290 -14.39 -16.77 -10.40
CA ALA A 290 -13.32 -16.22 -11.19
C ALA A 290 -12.13 -17.20 -11.39
N LEU A 291 -12.23 -18.47 -11.01
CA LEU A 291 -11.17 -19.45 -11.27
C LEU A 291 -11.66 -20.63 -12.13
N ILE A 292 -12.97 -20.72 -12.38
CA ILE A 292 -13.56 -21.83 -13.15
C ILE A 292 -13.64 -21.45 -14.62
N THR A 293 -12.98 -22.21 -15.48
CA THR A 293 -13.09 -22.07 -16.94
C THR A 293 -14.38 -22.72 -17.46
N PRO A 294 -14.90 -22.30 -18.64
CA PRO A 294 -16.13 -22.86 -19.21
C PRO A 294 -16.10 -24.39 -19.35
N ASN A 295 -14.93 -24.94 -19.67
CA ASN A 295 -14.74 -26.34 -20.03
C ASN A 295 -14.92 -27.30 -18.84
N ILE A 296 -14.58 -26.85 -17.63
CA ILE A 296 -14.73 -27.63 -16.39
C ILE A 296 -15.98 -27.24 -15.60
N TYR A 297 -16.76 -26.29 -16.12
CA TYR A 297 -17.87 -25.67 -15.39
C TYR A 297 -18.93 -26.70 -14.99
N LEU A 298 -19.37 -27.54 -15.94
CA LEU A 298 -20.40 -28.55 -15.69
C LEU A 298 -19.96 -29.56 -14.64
N ASN A 299 -18.75 -30.11 -14.80
CA ASN A 299 -18.17 -31.04 -13.84
C ASN A 299 -17.99 -30.42 -12.43
N HIS A 300 -17.64 -29.14 -12.36
CA HIS A 300 -17.58 -28.40 -11.09
C HIS A 300 -18.97 -28.27 -10.45
N MET A 301 -20.00 -27.94 -11.24
CA MET A 301 -21.38 -27.84 -10.74
C MET A 301 -21.88 -29.19 -10.21
N ASP A 302 -21.62 -30.28 -10.92
CA ASP A 302 -21.98 -31.64 -10.47
C ASP A 302 -21.28 -31.97 -9.15
N THR A 303 -19.98 -31.66 -9.05
CA THR A 303 -19.22 -31.85 -7.80
C THR A 303 -19.80 -31.01 -6.65
N VAL A 304 -20.19 -29.76 -6.91
CA VAL A 304 -20.80 -28.87 -5.92
C VAL A 304 -22.15 -29.40 -5.46
N PHE A 305 -23.04 -29.79 -6.38
CA PHE A 305 -24.35 -30.33 -6.04
C PHE A 305 -24.24 -31.66 -5.29
N ASN A 306 -23.32 -32.54 -5.68
CA ASN A 306 -23.06 -33.80 -4.98
C ASN A 306 -22.57 -33.56 -3.54
N LYS A 307 -21.69 -32.57 -3.32
CA LYS A 307 -21.23 -32.18 -1.98
C LYS A 307 -22.34 -31.54 -1.13
N ILE A 308 -23.26 -30.79 -1.73
CA ILE A 308 -24.42 -30.23 -1.03
C ILE A 308 -25.38 -31.38 -0.63
N ALA A 309 -25.62 -32.32 -1.55
CA ALA A 309 -26.47 -33.48 -1.32
C ALA A 309 -25.93 -34.40 -0.21
N SER A 310 -24.60 -34.48 -0.04
CA SER A 310 -23.95 -35.31 0.98
C SER A 310 -24.00 -34.74 2.41
N LYS A 311 -24.92 -33.80 2.73
CA LYS A 311 -25.16 -33.22 4.06
C LYS A 311 -23.88 -32.72 4.77
N VAL A 312 -23.12 -31.86 4.09
CA VAL A 312 -21.98 -31.17 4.69
C VAL A 312 -22.41 -30.09 5.70
N ASN A 313 -21.46 -29.63 6.53
CA ASN A 313 -21.68 -28.55 7.51
C ASN A 313 -22.36 -27.33 6.87
N GLU A 314 -23.32 -26.71 7.57
CA GLU A 314 -24.09 -25.54 7.14
C GLU A 314 -23.24 -24.41 6.55
N ASN A 315 -22.07 -24.12 7.14
CA ASN A 315 -21.17 -23.10 6.61
C ASN A 315 -20.63 -23.48 5.23
N LEU A 316 -20.25 -24.75 5.04
CA LEU A 316 -19.78 -25.24 3.75
C LEU A 316 -20.92 -25.28 2.73
N THR A 317 -22.11 -25.75 3.12
CA THR A 317 -23.31 -25.71 2.28
C THR A 317 -23.61 -24.29 1.81
N HIS A 318 -23.59 -23.31 2.72
CA HIS A 318 -23.78 -21.91 2.39
C HIS A 318 -22.69 -21.39 1.43
N GLY A 319 -21.42 -21.72 1.67
CA GLY A 319 -20.32 -21.31 0.78
C GLY A 319 -20.41 -21.91 -0.62
N LEU A 320 -20.88 -23.16 -0.73
CA LEU A 320 -21.13 -23.85 -2.00
C LEU A 320 -22.34 -23.24 -2.74
N LEU A 321 -23.43 -22.95 -2.02
CA LEU A 321 -24.61 -22.27 -2.60
C LEU A 321 -24.27 -20.87 -3.13
N LEU A 322 -23.42 -20.12 -2.43
CA LEU A 322 -22.93 -18.83 -2.93
C LEU A 322 -22.17 -18.96 -4.26
N GLN A 323 -21.40 -20.03 -4.46
CA GLN A 323 -20.71 -20.26 -5.74
C GLN A 323 -21.69 -20.45 -6.90
N VAL A 324 -22.80 -21.14 -6.64
CA VAL A 324 -23.89 -21.34 -7.60
C VAL A 324 -24.62 -20.02 -7.85
N SER A 325 -25.02 -19.32 -6.78
CA SER A 325 -25.76 -18.06 -6.84
C SER A 325 -25.01 -16.95 -7.58
N ASP A 326 -23.70 -16.80 -7.34
CA ASP A 326 -22.88 -15.78 -8.03
C ASP A 326 -22.69 -16.11 -9.53
N LYS A 327 -22.93 -17.36 -9.96
CA LYS A 327 -22.81 -17.83 -11.34
C LYS A 327 -24.12 -17.83 -12.14
N ILE A 328 -25.28 -17.90 -11.48
CA ILE A 328 -26.60 -17.79 -12.15
C ILE A 328 -26.73 -16.52 -13.03
N PRO A 329 -26.14 -15.36 -12.70
CA PRO A 329 -26.13 -14.20 -13.60
C PRO A 329 -25.36 -14.43 -14.91
N ILE A 330 -24.30 -15.26 -14.90
CA ILE A 330 -23.53 -15.63 -16.10
C ILE A 330 -24.39 -16.51 -17.02
N PHE A 331 -25.21 -17.39 -16.44
CA PHE A 331 -26.19 -18.20 -17.18
C PHE A 331 -27.19 -17.35 -17.98
N ARG A 332 -27.62 -16.19 -17.44
CA ARG A 332 -28.50 -15.27 -18.18
C ARG A 332 -27.85 -14.67 -19.42
N TYR A 333 -26.53 -14.48 -19.43
CA TYR A 333 -25.83 -13.88 -20.58
C TYR A 333 -25.37 -14.91 -21.61
N VAL A 334 -24.99 -16.12 -21.19
CA VAL A 334 -24.52 -17.17 -22.11
C VAL A 334 -25.67 -17.78 -22.90
N PHE A 335 -26.87 -17.91 -22.31
CA PHE A 335 -28.04 -18.43 -23.03
C PHE A 335 -28.69 -17.44 -24.00
N ILE A 336 -28.50 -16.12 -23.84
CA ILE A 336 -29.03 -15.12 -24.78
C ILE A 336 -28.23 -15.11 -26.10
N TYR A 337 -26.99 -15.62 -26.12
CA TYR A 337 -26.16 -15.69 -27.33
C TYR A 337 -26.15 -17.06 -28.02
N TYR A 338 -26.86 -18.05 -27.47
CA TYR A 338 -26.95 -19.42 -28.04
C TYR A 338 -28.39 -19.84 -28.36
N ILE A 339 -29.33 -18.89 -28.33
CA ILE A 339 -30.68 -19.05 -28.88
C ILE A 339 -30.83 -17.99 -29.97
N ASP A 340 -30.21 -18.27 -31.11
CA ASP A 340 -30.62 -17.84 -32.46
C ASP A 340 -30.11 -18.89 -33.46
#